data_AF-A0A0F9EHK2-F1
#
_entry.id   AF-A0A0F9EHK2-F1
#
_cell.length_a   1.000
_cell.length_b   1.000
_cell.length_c   1.000
_cell.angle_alpha   90.00
_cell.angle_beta   90.00
_cell.angle_gamma   90.00
#
_symmetry.space_group_name_H-M   'P 1'
#
loop_
_entity.id
_entity.type
_entity.pdbx_description
1 polymer ?
#
loop_
_entity_poly.entity_id
_entity_poly.type
_entity_poly.pdbx_seq_one_letter_code
_entity_poly.pdbx_strand_id
1 'polypeptide(L)' 'DLDRLRLGALRDAGGGILCWTIRSPEQEAAARRVADNITFERYRPGTPARGT' A
#
# COMPACT_ATOMS: atom_id res chain seq x y z
N ASP A 1 -7.74 6.33 -5.91
CA ASP A 1 -7.74 7.60 -5.16
C ASP A 1 -7.26 7.30 -3.74
N LEU A 2 -5.97 7.52 -3.51
CA LEU A 2 -5.25 7.14 -2.27
C LEU A 2 -4.91 8.36 -1.40
N ASP A 3 -5.20 9.57 -1.89
CA ASP A 3 -4.89 10.84 -1.23
C ASP A 3 -6.12 11.45 -0.53
N ARG A 4 -7.19 10.66 -0.33
CA ARG A 4 -8.42 11.15 0.30
C ARG A 4 -8.21 11.46 1.77
N LEU A 5 -8.76 12.61 2.19
CA LEU A 5 -8.89 13.05 3.60
C LEU A 5 -9.32 11.94 4.56
N ARG A 6 -10.21 11.04 4.10
CA ARG A 6 -10.72 9.93 4.93
C ARG A 6 -9.64 8.91 5.32
N LEU A 7 -8.62 8.71 4.50
CA LEU A 7 -7.50 7.81 4.82
C LEU A 7 -6.59 8.43 5.89
N GLY A 8 -6.39 9.75 5.84
CA GLY A 8 -5.72 10.50 6.90
C GLY A 8 -6.46 10.36 8.24
N ALA A 9 -7.77 10.66 8.24
CA ALA A 9 -8.60 10.52 9.43
C ALA A 9 -8.63 9.08 10.00
N LEU A 10 -8.58 8.06 9.14
CA LEU A 10 -8.50 6.66 9.57
C LEU A 10 -7.17 6.37 10.27
N ARG A 11 -6.06 6.87 9.73
CA ARG A 11 -4.73 6.74 10.36
C ARG A 11 -4.66 7.49 11.69
N ASP A 12 -5.20 8.70 11.75
CA ASP A 12 -5.21 9.51 12.98
C ASP A 12 -6.01 8.85 14.10
N ALA A 13 -7.04 8.06 13.74
CA ALA A 13 -7.81 7.24 14.67
C ALA A 13 -7.12 5.91 15.05
N GLY A 14 -5.87 5.68 14.62
CA GLY A 14 -5.12 4.45 14.87
C GLY A 14 -5.47 3.27 13.96
N GLY A 15 -6.24 3.50 12.89
CA GLY A 15 -6.62 2.48 11.91
C GLY A 15 -5.51 2.21 10.90
N GLY A 16 -5.26 0.92 10.60
CA GLY A 16 -4.36 0.51 9.53
C GLY A 16 -5.00 0.63 8.14
N ILE A 17 -4.20 1.06 7.16
CA ILE A 17 -4.57 1.07 5.75
C ILE A 17 -4.09 -0.23 5.11
N LEU A 18 -5.03 -1.08 4.69
CA LEU A 18 -4.75 -2.33 3.99
C LEU A 18 -5.10 -2.18 2.51
N CYS A 19 -4.29 -2.78 1.64
CA CYS A 19 -4.53 -2.78 0.20
C CYS A 19 -4.45 -4.20 -0.35
N TRP A 20 -5.45 -4.58 -1.16
CA TRP A 20 -5.54 -5.91 -1.76
C TRP A 20 -5.54 -5.87 -3.28
N THR A 21 -5.26 -7.02 -3.89
CA THR A 21 -5.36 -7.25 -5.33
C THR A 21 -4.44 -6.36 -6.15
N ILE A 22 -3.20 -6.18 -5.72
CA ILE A 22 -2.17 -5.53 -6.53
C ILE A 22 -1.62 -6.51 -7.56
N ARG A 23 -1.62 -6.09 -8.83
CA ARG A 23 -1.28 -6.94 -9.98
C ARG A 23 -0.22 -6.34 -10.91
N SER A 24 0.24 -5.11 -10.66
CA SER A 24 1.25 -4.45 -11.49
C SER A 24 2.23 -3.59 -10.67
N PRO A 25 3.42 -3.29 -11.22
CA PRO A 25 4.41 -2.41 -10.58
C PRO A 25 3.87 -1.00 -10.30
N GLU A 26 3.02 -0.45 -11.17
CA GLU A 26 2.45 0.89 -11.01
C GLU A 26 1.45 0.91 -9.84
N GLN A 27 0.63 -0.14 -9.72
CA GLN A 27 -0.28 -0.32 -8.60
C GLN A 27 0.48 -0.52 -7.29
N GLU A 28 1.56 -1.31 -7.31
CA GLU A 28 2.44 -1.49 -6.16
C GLU A 28 3.07 -0.16 -5.72
N ALA A 29 3.64 0.59 -6.66
CA ALA A 29 4.26 1.89 -6.37
C ALA A 29 3.26 2.88 -5.76
N ALA A 30 1.99 2.83 -6.19
CA ALA A 30 0.94 3.62 -5.58
C ALA A 30 0.56 3.13 -4.17
N ALA A 31 0.36 1.82 -4.00
CA ALA A 31 -0.02 1.24 -2.72
C ALA A 31 1.06 1.43 -1.64
N ARG A 32 2.35 1.30 -2.00
CA ARG A 32 3.49 1.46 -1.07
C ARG A 32 3.60 2.86 -0.46
N ARG A 33 2.96 3.87 -1.05
CA ARG A 33 2.96 5.23 -0.47
C ARG A 33 2.01 5.37 0.72
N VAL A 34 0.98 4.53 0.80
CA VAL A 34 -0.13 4.76 1.73
C VAL A 34 -0.57 3.53 2.52
N ALA A 35 -0.28 2.31 2.07
CA ALA A 35 -0.76 1.08 2.69
C ALA A 35 0.27 0.52 3.68
N ASP A 36 -0.20 0.15 4.86
CA ASP A 36 0.61 -0.54 5.88
C ASP A 36 0.78 -2.03 5.54
N ASN A 37 -0.16 -2.61 4.78
CA ASN A 37 -0.08 -3.99 4.28
C ASN A 37 -0.61 -4.07 2.85
N ILE A 38 0.09 -4.83 2.01
CA ILE A 38 -0.23 -5.02 0.60
C ILE A 38 -0.28 -6.51 0.27
N THR A 39 -1.42 -6.96 -0.26
CA THR A 39 -1.57 -8.31 -0.83
C THR A 39 -1.48 -8.25 -2.36
N PHE A 40 -0.58 -9.06 -2.91
CA PHE A 40 -0.36 -9.20 -4.35
C PHE A 40 -1.11 -10.42 -4.90
N GLU A 41 -1.74 -10.27 -6.06
CA GLU A 41 -2.50 -11.35 -6.72
C GLU A 41 -1.90 -11.60 -8.10
N ARG A 42 -1.35 -12.80 -8.31
CA ARG A 42 -0.70 -13.18 -9.59
C ARG A 42 0.41 -12.23 -10.06
N TYR A 43 0.97 -11.47 -9.12
CA TYR A 43 2.06 -10.55 -9.35
C TYR A 43 3.14 -10.77 -8.30
N ARG A 44 4.39 -10.89 -8.76
CA ARG A 44 5.55 -11.12 -7.89
C ARG A 44 6.23 -9.77 -7.66
N PRO A 45 6.09 -9.17 -6.45
CA PRO A 45 6.77 -7.92 -6.15
C PRO A 45 8.27 -8.12 -6.11
N GLY A 46 9.02 -7.07 -6.45
CA GLY A 46 10.47 -7.06 -6.26
C GLY A 46 10.83 -7.20 -4.77
N THR A 47 12.02 -7.73 -4.49
CA THR A 47 12.56 -7.72 -3.12
C THR A 47 12.79 -6.27 -2.68
N PRO A 48 12.18 -5.80 -1.59
CA PRO A 48 12.46 -4.45 -1.10
C PRO A 48 13.93 -4.32 -0.72
N ALA A 49 14.55 -3.18 -1.04
CA ALA A 49 15.91 -2.89 -0.62
C ALA A 49 15.99 -2.95 0.91
N ARG A 50 16.92 -3.74 1.43
CA ARG A 50 17.19 -3.80 2.87
C ARG A 50 17.83 -2.48 3.26
N GLY A 51 17.14 -1.68 4.08
CA GLY A 51 17.73 -0.47 4.65
C GLY A 51 18.97 -0.86 5.45
N THR A 52 20.14 -0.36 5.04
CA THR A 52 21.40 -0.40 5.79
C THR A 52 21.35 0.56 6.96
#